data_AF-A0A9E0XCH8-F1
#
_entry.id   AF-A0A9E0XCH8-F1
#
_cell.length_a   1.000
_cell.length_b   1.000
_cell.length_c   1.000
_cell.angle_alpha   90.00
_cell.angle_beta   90.00
_cell.angle_gamma   90.00
#
_symmetry.space_group_name_H-M   'P 1'
#
loop_
_entity.id
_entity.type
_entity.pdbx_description
1 polymer ?
#
loop_
_entity_poly.entity_id
_entity_poly.type
_entity_poly.pdbx_seq_one_letter_code
_entity_poly.pdbx_strand_id
1 'polypeptide(L)'
;MVNLASPQRTIHILDGDATGGGHRAGTGISGKTEFPASWSDAKIMHEISDVVTDPTLGWSKGKNGNWIVKGTCEGIDIKVIVKKDGSDIVSGYPTNTPKNP
;
A
#
# COMPACT_ATOMS: atom_id res chain seq x y z
N MET A 1 14.85 7.06 4.79
CA MET A 1 13.58 6.82 4.08
C MET A 1 12.43 6.97 5.05
N VAL A 2 11.28 7.45 4.58
CA VAL A 2 10.09 7.70 5.39
C VAL A 2 9.19 6.46 5.37
N ASN A 3 8.61 6.11 6.51
CA ASN A 3 7.55 5.12 6.62
C ASN A 3 6.54 5.62 7.66
N LEU A 4 5.35 5.99 7.19
CA LEU A 4 4.27 6.50 8.05
C LEU A 4 3.39 5.38 8.62
N ALA A 5 3.49 4.16 8.11
CA ALA A 5 2.72 3.03 8.64
C ALA A 5 3.31 2.56 9.97
N SER A 6 2.44 2.16 10.90
CA SER A 6 2.90 1.50 12.13
C SER A 6 3.69 0.21 11.82
N PRO A 7 4.53 -0.31 12.75
CA PRO A 7 5.30 -1.53 12.51
C PRO A 7 4.43 -2.73 12.13
N GLN A 8 3.27 -2.90 12.79
CA GLN A 8 2.32 -3.96 12.47
C GLN A 8 1.74 -3.80 11.06
N ARG A 9 1.44 -2.56 10.64
CA ARG A 9 0.93 -2.29 9.30
C ARG A 9 2.00 -2.42 8.21
N THR A 10 3.25 -2.15 8.54
CA THR A 10 4.38 -2.41 7.66
C THR A 10 4.49 -3.90 7.36
N ILE A 11 4.45 -4.75 8.38
CA ILE A 11 4.44 -6.22 8.22
C ILE A 11 3.21 -6.66 7.42
N HIS A 12 2.02 -6.16 7.76
CA HIS A 12 0.80 -6.46 7.00
C HIS A 12 0.96 -6.11 5.52
N ILE A 13 1.45 -4.92 5.18
CA ILE A 13 1.60 -4.47 3.80
C ILE A 13 2.60 -5.33 3.05
N LEU A 14 3.78 -5.57 3.63
CA LEU A 14 4.87 -6.26 2.94
C LEU A 14 4.66 -7.77 2.89
N ASP A 15 4.44 -8.40 4.04
CA ASP A 15 4.46 -9.86 4.18
C ASP A 15 3.06 -10.47 4.35
N GLY A 16 2.11 -9.66 4.81
CA GLY A 16 0.76 -10.10 5.10
C GLY A 16 0.61 -10.66 6.52
N ASP A 17 -0.64 -10.84 6.92
CA ASP A 17 -1.03 -11.44 8.18
C ASP A 17 -2.37 -12.18 8.02
N ALA A 18 -2.94 -12.66 9.14
CA ALA A 18 -4.21 -13.38 9.16
C ALA A 18 -5.41 -12.59 8.57
N THR A 19 -5.27 -11.28 8.37
CA THR A 19 -6.31 -10.39 7.84
C THR A 19 -6.10 -9.99 6.38
N GLY A 20 -4.96 -10.32 5.77
CA GLY A 20 -4.68 -10.00 4.36
C GLY A 20 -3.28 -9.48 4.13
N GLY A 21 -3.15 -8.49 3.23
CA GLY A 21 -1.87 -7.83 2.93
C GLY A 21 -0.89 -8.64 2.08
N GLY A 22 0.41 -8.46 2.25
CA GLY A 22 1.44 -9.25 1.56
C GLY A 22 1.64 -8.87 0.10
N HIS A 23 2.09 -7.65 -0.12
CA HIS A 23 2.27 -7.04 -1.45
C HIS A 23 3.74 -6.89 -1.84
N ARG A 24 4.70 -7.31 -1.00
CA ARG A 24 6.10 -7.42 -1.39
C ARG A 24 6.24 -8.48 -2.49
N ALA A 25 7.18 -8.27 -3.40
CA ALA A 25 7.47 -9.25 -4.44
C ALA A 25 7.85 -10.62 -3.83
N GLY A 26 7.27 -11.68 -4.39
CA GLY A 26 7.53 -13.07 -4.01
C GLY A 26 6.69 -13.59 -2.83
N THR A 27 5.66 -12.86 -2.37
CA THR A 27 4.74 -13.40 -1.36
C THR A 27 3.84 -14.49 -1.93
N GLY A 28 3.52 -14.42 -3.23
CA GLY A 28 2.78 -15.44 -3.98
C GLY A 28 1.33 -15.62 -3.52
N ILE A 29 0.76 -14.62 -2.82
CA ILE A 29 -0.59 -14.77 -2.26
C ILE A 29 -1.63 -14.68 -3.38
N SER A 30 -2.36 -15.77 -3.60
CA SER A 30 -3.36 -15.90 -4.67
C SER A 30 -4.36 -14.76 -4.72
N GLY A 31 -4.61 -14.25 -5.94
CA GLY A 31 -5.56 -13.18 -6.22
C GLY A 31 -5.11 -11.77 -5.81
N LYS A 32 -3.95 -11.61 -5.19
CA LYS A 32 -3.36 -10.31 -4.83
C LYS A 32 -2.35 -9.84 -5.87
N THR A 33 -2.06 -8.54 -5.84
CA THR A 33 -1.03 -7.90 -6.63
C THR A 33 0.21 -7.64 -5.78
N GLU A 34 1.37 -7.65 -6.41
CA GLU A 34 2.66 -7.38 -5.76
C GLU A 34 3.34 -6.17 -6.40
N PHE A 35 4.15 -5.47 -5.59
CA PHE A 35 5.06 -4.44 -6.05
C PHE A 35 6.17 -5.04 -6.91
N PRO A 36 6.84 -4.25 -7.77
CA PRO A 36 7.94 -4.74 -8.59
C PRO A 36 9.04 -5.39 -7.75
N ALA A 37 9.60 -6.49 -8.25
CA ALA A 37 10.71 -7.19 -7.59
C ALA A 37 12.00 -6.33 -7.46
N SER A 38 12.10 -5.26 -8.25
CA SER A 38 13.18 -4.28 -8.14
C SER A 38 13.01 -3.29 -6.98
N TRP A 39 11.83 -3.20 -6.37
CA TRP A 39 11.58 -2.31 -5.25
C TRP A 39 11.92 -2.99 -3.92
N SER A 40 12.79 -2.35 -3.13
CA SER A 40 13.07 -2.77 -1.76
C SER A 40 11.90 -2.45 -0.84
N ASP A 41 11.82 -3.14 0.30
CA ASP A 41 10.83 -2.89 1.35
C ASP A 41 10.79 -1.42 1.77
N ALA A 42 11.96 -0.81 1.92
CA ALA A 42 12.08 0.60 2.28
C ALA A 42 11.55 1.52 1.17
N LYS A 43 11.76 1.18 -0.11
CA LYS A 43 11.18 1.90 -1.23
C LYS A 43 9.66 1.77 -1.23
N ILE A 44 9.12 0.55 -1.12
CA ILE A 44 7.67 0.30 -1.08
C ILE A 44 7.00 1.19 -0.01
N MET A 45 7.54 1.19 1.21
CA MET A 45 6.97 1.97 2.31
C MET A 45 7.14 3.49 2.13
N HIS A 46 8.22 3.91 1.47
CA HIS A 46 8.44 5.32 1.13
C HIS A 46 7.41 5.81 0.10
N GLU A 47 7.23 5.10 -1.01
CA GLU A 47 6.29 5.46 -2.07
C GLU A 47 4.84 5.47 -1.56
N ILE A 48 4.48 4.50 -0.70
CA ILE A 48 3.17 4.50 -0.02
C ILE A 48 3.01 5.74 0.88
N SER A 49 4.06 6.15 1.59
CA SER A 49 4.03 7.32 2.46
C SER A 49 3.91 8.61 1.64
N ASP A 50 4.61 8.69 0.51
CA ASP A 50 4.57 9.84 -0.39
C ASP A 50 3.18 10.01 -1.03
N VAL A 51 2.53 8.92 -1.45
CA VAL A 51 1.14 8.96 -1.94
C VAL A 51 0.17 9.48 -0.87
N VAL A 52 0.42 9.23 0.41
CA VAL A 52 -0.42 9.74 1.51
C VAL A 52 -0.15 11.22 1.81
N THR A 53 1.07 11.70 1.60
CA THR A 53 1.46 13.08 1.93
C THR A 53 1.41 14.04 0.74
N ASP A 54 1.19 13.54 -0.48
CA ASP A 54 1.05 14.37 -1.68
C ASP A 54 -0.23 15.23 -1.61
N PRO A 55 -0.11 16.56 -1.50
CA PRO A 55 -1.26 17.46 -1.37
C PRO A 55 -2.05 17.62 -2.67
N THR A 56 -1.53 17.14 -3.80
CA THR A 56 -2.17 17.23 -5.12
C THR A 56 -3.15 16.08 -5.35
N LEU A 57 -3.05 15.00 -4.58
CA LEU A 57 -3.88 13.82 -4.76
C LEU A 57 -5.24 13.96 -4.06
N GLY A 58 -6.28 13.51 -4.76
CA GLY A 58 -7.65 13.50 -4.27
C GLY A 58 -7.91 12.33 -3.32
N TRP A 59 -8.60 12.63 -2.21
CA TRP A 59 -9.04 11.64 -1.24
C TRP A 59 -10.50 11.23 -1.49
N SER A 60 -10.78 9.94 -1.31
CA SER A 60 -12.13 9.38 -1.48
C SER A 60 -12.51 8.45 -0.33
N LYS A 61 -13.81 8.26 -0.11
CA LYS A 61 -14.30 7.34 0.92
C LYS A 61 -14.16 5.89 0.47
N GLY A 62 -13.55 5.08 1.35
CA GLY A 62 -13.48 3.64 1.25
C GLY A 62 -14.51 2.92 2.14
N LYS A 63 -14.34 1.60 2.27
CA LYS A 63 -15.16 0.77 3.17
C LYS A 63 -14.92 1.13 4.64
N ASN A 64 -15.92 0.90 5.49
CA ASN A 64 -15.85 1.12 6.94
C ASN A 64 -15.46 2.55 7.36
N GLY A 65 -15.69 3.54 6.48
CA GLY A 65 -15.33 4.93 6.71
C GLY A 65 -13.84 5.23 6.56
N ASN A 66 -13.02 4.26 6.14
CA ASN A 66 -11.62 4.50 5.83
C ASN A 66 -11.48 5.43 4.63
N TRP A 67 -10.32 6.07 4.54
CA TRP A 67 -9.96 6.92 3.43
C TRP A 67 -9.17 6.14 2.38
N ILE A 68 -9.31 6.53 1.12
CA ILE A 68 -8.55 6.01 -0.01
C ILE A 68 -7.90 7.18 -0.72
N VAL A 69 -6.59 7.07 -0.94
CA VAL A 69 -5.81 7.92 -1.83
C VAL A 69 -5.12 7.03 -2.86
N LYS A 70 -4.97 7.54 -4.08
CA LYS A 70 -4.32 6.85 -5.19
C LYS A 70 -3.32 7.77 -5.83
N GLY A 71 -2.12 7.25 -6.12
CA GLY A 71 -1.07 7.96 -6.84
C GLY A 71 -0.31 7.00 -7.73
N THR A 72 0.56 7.54 -8.59
CA THR A 72 1.38 6.75 -9.51
C THR A 72 2.85 7.07 -9.28
N CYS A 73 3.65 6.04 -9.00
CA CYS A 73 5.09 6.15 -8.73
C CYS A 73 5.85 5.24 -9.70
N GLU A 74 6.74 5.80 -10.52
CA GLU A 74 7.50 5.06 -11.56
C GLU A 74 6.61 4.20 -12.49
N GLY A 75 5.39 4.68 -12.78
CA GLY A 75 4.42 3.95 -13.62
C GLY A 75 3.62 2.86 -12.89
N ILE A 76 3.82 2.70 -11.57
CA ILE A 76 3.01 1.81 -10.72
C ILE A 76 1.89 2.62 -10.07
N ASP A 77 0.65 2.24 -10.33
CA ASP A 77 -0.52 2.83 -9.69
C ASP A 77 -0.67 2.22 -8.30
N ILE A 78 -0.57 3.04 -7.26
CA ILE A 78 -0.65 2.63 -5.87
C ILE A 78 -1.97 3.10 -5.29
N LYS A 79 -2.70 2.17 -4.67
CA LYS A 79 -3.87 2.50 -3.84
C LYS A 79 -3.50 2.33 -2.39
N VAL A 80 -3.66 3.40 -1.61
CA VAL A 80 -3.42 3.40 -0.16
C VAL A 80 -4.74 3.57 0.58
N ILE A 81 -4.93 2.79 1.64
CA ILE A 81 -6.09 2.82 2.52
C ILE A 81 -5.61 3.36 3.87
N VAL A 82 -6.21 4.44 4.34
CA VAL A 82 -5.87 5.10 5.61
C VAL A 82 -7.06 4.96 6.56
N LYS A 83 -6.80 4.79 7.86
CA LYS A 83 -7.86 4.73 8.87
C LYS A 83 -8.74 5.99 8.79
N LYS A 84 -10.02 5.83 9.15
CA LYS A 84 -11.00 6.93 9.16
C LYS A 84 -10.57 8.17 9.95
N ASP A 85 -9.76 7.97 10.99
CA ASP A 85 -9.23 9.01 11.88
C ASP A 85 -7.87 9.56 11.42
N GLY A 86 -7.33 9.08 10.29
CA GLY A 86 -6.04 9.49 9.75
C GLY A 86 -4.82 8.95 10.51
N SER A 87 -5.01 8.14 11.56
CA SER A 87 -3.92 7.79 12.48
C SER A 87 -2.91 6.76 11.94
N ASP A 88 -3.27 6.01 10.91
CA ASP A 88 -2.42 4.92 10.40
C ASP A 88 -2.81 4.50 8.97
N ILE A 89 -1.85 3.92 8.26
CA ILE A 89 -2.04 3.31 6.96
C ILE A 89 -2.48 1.87 7.16
N VAL A 90 -3.69 1.53 6.72
CA VAL A 90 -4.26 0.18 6.85
C VAL A 90 -3.61 -0.79 5.87
N SER A 91 -3.42 -0.36 4.62
CA SER A 91 -2.82 -1.15 3.55
C SER A 91 -2.41 -0.25 2.39
N GLY A 92 -1.44 -0.69 1.58
CA GLY A 92 -1.04 -0.06 0.33
C GLY A 92 -0.61 -1.13 -0.66
N TYR A 93 -1.11 -1.07 -1.89
CA TYR A 93 -0.83 -2.09 -2.90
C TYR A 93 -0.91 -1.54 -4.32
N PRO A 94 -0.19 -2.15 -5.28
CA PRO A 94 -0.27 -1.75 -6.67
C PRO A 94 -1.58 -2.23 -7.31
N THR A 95 -2.14 -1.45 -8.20
CA THR A 95 -3.42 -1.76 -8.87
C THR A 95 -3.27 -2.08 -10.35
N ASN A 96 -2.09 -1.87 -10.93
CA ASN A 96 -1.80 -2.10 -12.34
C ASN A 96 -0.71 -3.18 -12.57
N THR A 97 -0.47 -4.05 -11.58
CA THR A 97 0.37 -5.25 -11.73
C THR A 97 -0.50 -6.51 -11.88
N PRO A 98 0.01 -7.58 -12.52
CA PRO A 98 -0.70 -8.85 -12.59
C PRO A 98 -1.03 -9.38 -11.20
N LYS A 99 -2.19 -10.03 -11.09
CA LYS A 99 -2.52 -10.78 -9.87
C LYS A 99 -1.81 -12.11 -9.87
N ASN A 100 -1.42 -12.55 -8.68
CA ASN A 100 -0.93 -13.90 -8.45
C ASN A 100 -2.04 -14.93 -8.77
N PRO A 101 -1.66 -16.09 -9.34
CA PRO A 101 -2.59 -17.15 -9.69
C PRO A 101 -3.33 -17.73 -8.48
#